data_AF-A0A3N5TXI7-F1
#
_entry.id   AF-A0A3N5TXI7-F1
#
_cell.length_a   1.000
_cell.length_b   1.000
_cell.length_c   1.000
_cell.angle_alpha   90.00
_cell.angle_beta   90.00
_cell.angle_gamma   90.00
#
_symmetry.space_group_name_H-M   'P 1'
#
loop_
_entity.id
_entity.type
_entity.pdbx_description
1 polymer ?
#
loop_
_entity_poly.entity_id
_entity_poly.type
_entity_poly.pdbx_seq_one_letter_code
_entity_poly.pdbx_strand_id
1 'polypeptide(L)'
;MDEMPDLQQGLDGYRHNILELIHLAKEHHVHLLFMTQPSLVKPNMSQEEIDRIWAGHLGNPVLNAYWSIRVRSIISAAYNRLVLETCREKGIDCIDLASNLPRTPAVFWDHGHFTDYGSSLVADELVRYFNDYFGKTKE
;
A
#
# COMPACT_ATOMS: atom_id res chain seq x y z
N MET A 1 6.16 -2.44 -20.98
CA MET A 1 5.43 -3.68 -21.27
C MET A 1 4.04 -3.60 -20.68
N ASP A 2 3.08 -4.20 -21.36
CA ASP A 2 1.66 -4.08 -21.03
C ASP A 2 1.00 -5.44 -20.71
N GLU A 3 1.80 -6.50 -20.81
CA GLU A 3 1.47 -7.85 -20.37
C GLU A 3 1.32 -7.90 -18.85
N MET A 4 0.44 -8.75 -18.33
CA MET A 4 0.38 -8.97 -16.88
C MET A 4 1.40 -10.04 -16.51
N PRO A 5 2.32 -9.78 -15.56
CA PRO A 5 3.12 -10.86 -15.00
C PRO A 5 2.23 -11.78 -14.16
N ASP A 6 2.64 -13.04 -14.02
CA ASP A 6 2.09 -13.91 -12.99
C ASP A 6 2.46 -13.34 -11.61
N LEU A 7 1.44 -13.02 -10.81
CA LEU A 7 1.60 -12.45 -9.48
C LEU A 7 1.58 -13.51 -8.38
N GLN A 8 1.23 -14.75 -8.69
CA GLN A 8 0.91 -15.78 -7.70
C GLN A 8 2.06 -15.97 -6.71
N GLN A 9 3.28 -16.20 -7.21
CA GLN A 9 4.45 -16.40 -6.36
C GLN A 9 4.72 -15.19 -5.44
N GLY A 10 4.58 -13.97 -5.95
CA GLY A 10 4.80 -12.75 -5.17
C GLY A 10 3.73 -12.52 -4.11
N LEU A 11 2.47 -12.75 -4.47
CA LEU A 11 1.33 -12.64 -3.56
C LEU A 11 1.38 -13.71 -2.46
N ASP A 12 1.75 -14.95 -2.80
CA ASP A 12 1.92 -16.04 -1.83
C ASP A 12 3.03 -15.73 -0.83
N GLY A 13 4.19 -15.27 -1.31
CA GLY A 13 5.28 -14.84 -0.45
C GLY A 13 4.91 -13.66 0.45
N TYR A 14 4.19 -12.67 -0.10
CA TYR A 14 3.74 -11.51 0.67
C TYR A 14 2.71 -11.91 1.75
N ARG A 15 1.76 -12.80 1.41
CA ARG A 15 0.81 -13.36 2.38
C ARG A 15 1.51 -14.12 3.48
N HIS A 16 2.47 -14.98 3.13
CA HIS A 16 3.26 -15.72 4.11
C HIS A 16 3.93 -14.75 5.09
N ASN A 17 4.60 -13.71 4.60
CA ASN A 17 5.26 -12.72 5.47
C ASN A 17 4.26 -11.98 6.39
N ILE A 18 3.08 -11.59 5.89
CA ILE A 18 2.04 -10.97 6.71
C ILE A 18 1.59 -11.93 7.82
N LEU A 19 1.40 -13.21 7.50
CA LEU A 19 1.00 -14.22 8.48
C LEU A 19 2.07 -14.44 9.55
N GLU A 20 3.35 -14.44 9.18
CA GLU A 20 4.47 -14.51 10.14
C GLU A 20 4.50 -13.28 11.06
N LEU A 21 4.32 -12.06 10.52
CA LEU A 21 4.22 -10.84 11.33
C LEU A 21 3.06 -10.91 12.32
N ILE A 22 1.91 -11.43 11.90
CA ILE A 22 0.75 -11.64 12.77
C ILE A 22 1.07 -12.65 13.87
N HIS A 23 1.73 -13.76 13.51
CA HIS A 23 2.11 -14.79 14.47
C HIS A 23 3.05 -14.23 15.54
N LEU A 24 4.13 -13.57 15.13
CA LEU A 24 5.10 -12.95 16.03
C LEU A 24 4.47 -11.88 16.93
N ALA A 25 3.63 -11.01 16.37
CA ALA A 25 2.95 -9.99 17.17
C ALA A 25 2.05 -10.61 18.25
N LYS A 26 1.32 -11.68 17.91
CA LYS A 26 0.48 -12.41 18.88
C LYS A 26 1.31 -13.10 19.97
N GLU A 27 2.40 -13.75 19.60
CA GLU A 27 3.32 -14.41 20.53
C GLU A 27 3.90 -13.41 21.55
N HIS A 28 4.21 -12.20 21.09
CA HIS A 28 4.80 -11.14 21.93
C HIS A 28 3.78 -10.17 22.52
N HIS A 29 2.47 -10.44 22.42
CA HIS A 29 1.39 -9.57 22.92
C HIS A 29 1.47 -8.12 22.42
N VAL A 30 1.90 -7.94 21.17
CA VAL A 30 1.95 -6.63 20.49
C VAL A 30 0.65 -6.41 19.73
N HIS A 31 0.02 -5.25 19.94
CA HIS A 31 -1.12 -4.82 19.12
C HIS A 31 -0.65 -4.49 17.72
N LEU A 32 -1.08 -5.27 16.73
CA LEU A 32 -0.65 -5.12 15.34
C LEU A 32 -1.73 -4.40 14.52
N LEU A 33 -1.30 -3.36 13.81
CA LEU A 33 -2.10 -2.61 12.84
C LEU A 33 -1.41 -2.68 11.49
N PHE A 34 -2.10 -3.19 10.47
CA PHE A 34 -1.65 -3.06 9.09
C PHE A 34 -2.27 -1.84 8.41
N MET A 35 -1.63 -1.39 7.33
CA MET A 35 -2.17 -0.35 6.47
C MET A 35 -1.88 -0.73 5.01
N THR A 36 -2.82 -0.44 4.11
CA THR A 36 -2.55 -0.58 2.67
C THR A 36 -1.56 0.48 2.22
N GLN A 37 -0.83 0.21 1.12
CA GLN A 37 0.12 1.16 0.56
C GLN A 37 -0.56 1.98 -0.56
N PRO A 38 -0.91 3.26 -0.32
CA PRO A 38 -1.43 4.11 -1.36
C PRO A 38 -0.32 4.47 -2.35
N SER A 39 -0.70 4.88 -3.56
CA SER A 39 0.27 5.28 -4.60
C SER A 39 -0.31 6.39 -5.47
N LEU A 40 0.58 7.14 -6.13
CA LEU A 40 0.20 8.12 -7.16
C LEU A 40 -0.36 7.41 -8.42
N VAL A 41 0.04 6.15 -8.63
CA VAL A 41 -0.29 5.35 -9.81
C VAL A 41 -1.79 5.06 -9.85
N LYS A 42 -2.43 5.48 -10.94
CA LYS A 42 -3.86 5.28 -11.19
C LYS A 42 -4.14 5.18 -12.70
N PRO A 43 -5.31 4.67 -13.11
CA PRO A 43 -5.73 4.80 -14.50
C PRO A 43 -5.77 6.28 -14.91
N ASN A 44 -5.38 6.58 -16.16
CA ASN A 44 -5.46 7.91 -16.76
C ASN A 44 -4.70 9.01 -16.00
N MET A 45 -3.40 8.83 -15.80
CA MET A 45 -2.52 9.86 -15.23
C MET A 45 -2.26 10.99 -16.23
N SER A 46 -2.13 12.21 -15.72
CA SER A 46 -1.64 13.34 -16.52
C SER A 46 -0.14 13.18 -16.83
N GLN A 47 0.38 13.93 -17.80
CA GLN A 47 1.82 13.90 -18.10
C GLN A 47 2.68 14.30 -16.89
N GLU A 48 2.26 15.32 -16.14
CA GLU A 48 2.97 15.73 -14.90
C GLU A 48 3.09 14.58 -13.91
N GLU A 49 2.02 13.81 -13.74
CA GLU A 49 2.01 12.68 -12.82
C GLU A 49 2.85 11.51 -13.33
N ILE A 50 2.89 11.29 -14.65
CA ILE A 50 3.74 10.29 -15.29
C ILE A 50 5.22 10.66 -15.10
N ASP A 51 5.57 11.93 -15.22
CA ASP A 51 6.95 12.43 -15.08
C ASP A 51 7.50 12.29 -13.65
N ARG A 52 6.62 12.10 -12.66
CA ARG A 52 6.97 11.82 -11.25
C ARG A 52 7.22 10.33 -10.97
N ILE A 53 7.05 9.45 -11.96
CA ILE A 53 7.31 8.03 -11.80
C ILE A 53 8.79 7.73 -12.02
N TRP A 54 9.52 7.50 -10.93
CA TRP A 54 10.98 7.31 -11.01
C TRP A 54 11.44 5.84 -10.90
N ALA A 55 10.56 4.92 -10.51
CA ALA A 55 10.86 3.49 -10.38
C ALA A 55 9.85 2.61 -11.13
N GLY A 56 10.22 1.35 -11.38
CA GLY A 56 9.39 0.35 -12.07
C GLY A 56 10.02 -0.24 -13.33
N HIS A 57 11.34 -0.14 -13.45
CA HIS A 57 12.12 -0.74 -14.53
C HIS A 57 12.06 -2.27 -14.49
N LEU A 58 12.06 -2.88 -15.67
CA LEU A 58 12.07 -4.30 -15.95
C LEU A 58 13.51 -4.74 -16.12
N GLY A 59 14.00 -5.57 -15.21
CA GLY A 59 15.37 -6.07 -15.26
C GLY A 59 16.40 -4.95 -15.11
N ASN A 60 17.32 -4.83 -16.08
CA ASN A 60 18.43 -3.88 -16.01
C ASN A 60 17.91 -2.43 -16.14
N PRO A 61 18.20 -1.53 -15.18
CA PRO A 61 17.78 -0.12 -15.22
C PRO A 61 18.23 0.64 -16.48
N VAL A 62 19.31 0.22 -17.13
CA VAL A 62 19.83 0.82 -18.38
C VAL A 62 18.89 0.57 -19.57
N LEU A 63 18.05 -0.46 -19.52
CA LEU A 63 17.14 -0.81 -20.61
C LEU A 63 15.87 0.05 -20.67
N ASN A 64 15.61 0.91 -19.66
CA ASN A 64 14.44 1.81 -19.59
C ASN A 64 13.10 1.14 -19.94
N ALA A 65 12.97 -0.15 -19.68
CA ALA A 65 11.74 -0.89 -19.94
C ALA A 65 10.89 -0.81 -18.67
N TYR A 66 9.66 -0.28 -18.73
CA TYR A 66 8.78 -0.17 -17.56
C TYR A 66 7.48 -0.94 -17.79
N TRP A 67 6.88 -1.49 -16.73
CA TRP A 67 5.47 -1.90 -16.80
C TRP A 67 4.58 -0.67 -17.04
N SER A 68 3.53 -0.83 -17.84
CA SER A 68 2.57 0.24 -18.09
C SER A 68 1.90 0.70 -16.80
N ILE A 69 1.41 1.94 -16.78
CA ILE A 69 0.64 2.49 -15.65
C ILE A 69 -0.55 1.59 -15.30
N ARG A 70 -1.21 1.01 -16.31
CA ARG A 70 -2.32 0.07 -16.10
C ARG A 70 -1.85 -1.15 -15.31
N VAL A 71 -0.80 -1.84 -15.79
CA VAL A 71 -0.27 -3.04 -15.13
C VAL A 71 0.15 -2.72 -13.70
N ARG A 72 0.87 -1.61 -13.48
CA ARG A 72 1.31 -1.19 -12.14
C ARG A 72 0.14 -0.90 -11.21
N SER A 73 -0.92 -0.24 -11.71
CA SER A 73 -2.13 0.01 -10.92
C SER A 73 -2.84 -1.28 -10.52
N ILE A 74 -2.86 -2.29 -11.40
CA ILE A 74 -3.45 -3.61 -11.10
C ILE A 74 -2.62 -4.34 -10.03
N ILE A 75 -1.30 -4.35 -10.19
CA ILE A 75 -0.38 -4.97 -9.24
C ILE A 75 -0.54 -4.33 -7.85
N SER A 76 -0.46 -3.01 -7.74
CA SER A 76 -0.64 -2.31 -6.46
C SER A 76 -1.99 -2.63 -5.81
N ALA A 77 -3.06 -2.67 -6.60
CA ALA A 77 -4.39 -3.01 -6.09
C ALA A 77 -4.47 -4.47 -5.59
N ALA A 78 -3.78 -5.42 -6.24
CA ALA A 78 -3.76 -6.82 -5.82
C ALA A 78 -3.10 -7.01 -4.45
N TYR A 79 -1.97 -6.35 -4.21
CA TYR A 79 -1.27 -6.43 -2.92
C TYR A 79 -2.06 -5.77 -1.79
N ASN A 80 -2.65 -4.59 -2.04
CA ASN A 80 -3.51 -3.92 -1.06
C ASN A 80 -4.73 -4.77 -0.71
N ARG A 81 -5.36 -5.40 -1.71
CA ARG A 81 -6.48 -6.33 -1.47
C ARG A 81 -6.06 -7.50 -0.60
N LEU A 82 -4.91 -8.10 -0.88
CA LEU A 82 -4.40 -9.25 -0.11
C LEU A 82 -4.19 -8.89 1.37
N VAL A 83 -3.67 -7.70 1.67
CA VAL A 83 -3.52 -7.21 3.06
C VAL A 83 -4.88 -7.10 3.73
N LEU A 84 -5.84 -6.43 3.10
CA LEU A 84 -7.19 -6.23 3.65
C LEU A 84 -7.92 -7.56 3.90
N GLU A 85 -7.84 -8.48 2.94
CA GLU A 85 -8.44 -9.81 3.04
C GLU A 85 -7.80 -10.61 4.17
N THR A 86 -6.46 -10.62 4.25
CA THR A 86 -5.73 -11.33 5.32
C THR A 86 -6.05 -10.75 6.70
N CYS A 87 -6.13 -9.43 6.83
CA CYS A 87 -6.51 -8.78 8.09
C CYS A 87 -7.92 -9.17 8.53
N ARG A 88 -8.88 -9.13 7.59
CA ARG A 88 -10.27 -9.57 7.84
C ARG A 88 -10.34 -11.04 8.24
N GLU A 89 -9.62 -11.93 7.55
CA GLU A 89 -9.57 -13.36 7.84
C GLU A 89 -8.97 -13.69 9.21
N LYS A 90 -7.99 -12.90 9.66
CA LYS A 90 -7.24 -13.14 10.90
C LYS A 90 -7.70 -12.32 12.09
N GLY A 91 -8.70 -11.46 11.89
CA GLY A 91 -9.21 -10.54 12.91
C GLY A 91 -8.12 -9.56 13.38
N ILE A 92 -7.35 -9.02 12.44
CA ILE A 92 -6.30 -8.03 12.69
C ILE A 92 -6.79 -6.67 12.22
N ASP A 93 -6.46 -5.63 12.98
CA ASP A 93 -6.82 -4.27 12.64
C ASP A 93 -6.08 -3.79 11.38
N CYS A 94 -6.79 -3.06 10.53
CA CYS A 94 -6.26 -2.60 9.25
C CYS A 94 -6.88 -1.27 8.81
N ILE A 95 -6.06 -0.36 8.28
CA ILE A 95 -6.50 0.90 7.68
C ILE A 95 -6.32 0.83 6.16
N ASP A 96 -7.38 1.10 5.40
CA ASP A 96 -7.29 1.18 3.94
C ASP A 96 -6.85 2.58 3.45
N LEU A 97 -5.59 2.92 3.66
CA LEU A 97 -5.01 4.18 3.17
C LEU A 97 -5.11 4.33 1.65
N ALA A 98 -5.00 3.23 0.89
CA ALA A 98 -5.06 3.21 -0.57
C ALA A 98 -6.40 3.68 -1.15
N SER A 99 -7.48 3.55 -0.38
CA SER A 99 -8.80 4.08 -0.71
C SER A 99 -9.07 5.45 -0.07
N ASN A 100 -8.44 5.74 1.08
CA ASN A 100 -8.70 6.97 1.83
C ASN A 100 -7.85 8.18 1.40
N LEU A 101 -6.67 7.97 0.82
CA LEU A 101 -5.77 9.06 0.43
C LEU A 101 -5.95 9.49 -1.04
N PRO A 102 -5.98 10.81 -1.34
CA PRO A 102 -6.00 11.30 -2.70
C PRO A 102 -4.73 10.91 -3.47
N ARG A 103 -4.89 10.32 -4.65
CA ARG A 103 -3.77 9.94 -5.52
C ARG A 103 -3.31 11.11 -6.37
N THR A 104 -2.71 12.12 -5.74
CA THR A 104 -2.36 13.39 -6.40
C THR A 104 -0.91 13.81 -6.14
N PRO A 105 -0.33 14.65 -7.01
CA PRO A 105 0.96 15.31 -6.80
C PRO A 105 1.13 16.10 -5.50
N ALA A 106 0.04 16.52 -4.87
CA ALA A 106 0.08 17.19 -3.57
C ALA A 106 0.37 16.21 -2.43
N VAL A 107 -0.04 14.95 -2.57
CA VAL A 107 0.10 13.88 -1.57
C VAL A 107 1.40 13.09 -1.78
N PHE A 108 1.87 12.97 -3.02
CA PHE A 108 3.05 12.16 -3.36
C PHE A 108 4.14 12.96 -4.08
N TRP A 109 5.39 12.77 -3.65
CA TRP A 109 6.57 13.22 -4.39
C TRP A 109 6.73 12.45 -5.70
N ASP A 110 6.57 11.12 -5.61
CA ASP A 110 6.77 10.19 -6.71
C ASP A 110 5.66 9.13 -6.75
N HIS A 111 5.94 7.96 -7.31
CA HIS A 111 5.00 6.83 -7.36
C HIS A 111 4.48 6.33 -5.99
N GLY A 112 5.18 6.55 -4.87
CA GLY A 112 4.81 5.96 -3.57
C GLY A 112 5.29 6.70 -2.31
N HIS A 113 6.22 7.65 -2.41
CA HIS A 113 6.68 8.45 -1.28
C HIS A 113 5.79 9.68 -1.06
N PHE A 114 5.39 9.91 0.19
CA PHE A 114 4.53 11.03 0.56
C PHE A 114 5.29 12.37 0.61
N THR A 115 4.59 13.44 0.28
CA THR A 115 4.97 14.81 0.68
C THR A 115 4.68 15.03 2.17
N ASP A 116 5.08 16.16 2.72
CA ASP A 116 4.69 16.56 4.09
C ASP A 116 3.16 16.55 4.27
N TYR A 117 2.43 17.03 3.26
CA TYR A 117 0.97 16.99 3.24
C TYR A 117 0.43 15.55 3.16
N GLY A 118 1.04 14.69 2.34
CA GLY A 118 0.65 13.28 2.30
C GLY A 118 0.88 12.56 3.63
N SER A 119 2.02 12.82 4.27
CA SER A 119 2.34 12.31 5.60
C SER A 119 1.38 12.81 6.66
N SER A 120 0.92 14.07 6.60
CA SER A 120 -0.09 14.57 7.54
C SER A 120 -1.43 13.86 7.39
N LEU A 121 -1.86 13.54 6.16
CA LEU A 121 -3.09 12.76 5.95
C LEU A 121 -3.00 11.34 6.50
N VAL A 122 -1.83 10.68 6.38
CA VAL A 122 -1.61 9.38 7.02
C VAL A 122 -1.67 9.51 8.55
N ALA A 123 -1.07 10.56 9.10
CA ALA A 123 -1.11 10.82 10.53
C ALA A 123 -2.54 11.03 11.04
N ASP A 124 -3.39 11.75 10.29
CA ASP A 124 -4.80 11.95 10.64
C ASP A 124 -5.58 10.63 10.70
N GLU A 125 -5.35 9.73 9.75
CA GLU A 125 -5.98 8.39 9.75
C GLU A 125 -5.51 7.54 10.95
N LEU A 126 -4.22 7.59 11.29
CA LEU A 126 -3.68 6.90 12.46
C LEU A 126 -4.22 7.47 13.78
N VAL A 127 -4.27 8.80 13.92
CA VAL A 127 -4.82 9.47 15.10
C VAL A 127 -6.29 9.09 15.29
N ARG A 128 -7.08 9.09 14.20
CA ARG A 128 -8.48 8.65 14.24
C ARG A 128 -8.60 7.22 14.76
N TYR A 129 -7.83 6.30 14.17
CA TYR A 129 -7.82 4.90 14.55
C TYR A 129 -7.43 4.72 16.04
N PHE A 130 -6.35 5.35 16.50
CA PHE A 130 -5.90 5.18 17.88
C PHE A 130 -6.85 5.82 18.89
N ASN A 131 -7.50 6.93 18.56
CA ASN A 131 -8.55 7.50 19.41
C ASN A 131 -9.72 6.52 19.59
N ASP A 132 -10.17 5.88 18.51
CA ASP A 132 -11.24 4.88 18.56
C ASP A 132 -10.80 3.63 19.32
N TYR A 133 -9.58 3.14 19.08
CA TYR A 133 -9.02 1.97 19.75
C TYR A 133 -8.92 2.21 21.27
N PHE A 134 -8.22 3.26 21.70
CA PHE A 134 -8.03 3.54 23.13
C PHE A 134 -9.30 4.06 23.81
N GLY A 135 -10.25 4.61 23.06
CA GLY A 135 -11.58 4.95 23.57
C GLY A 135 -12.35 3.69 23.98
N LYS A 136 -12.31 2.63 23.16
CA LYS A 136 -12.97 1.35 23.42
C LYS A 136 -12.32 0.53 24.54
N THR A 137 -11.00 0.65 24.75
CA THR A 137 -10.29 -0.13 25.79
C THR A 137 -10.43 0.45 27.20
N LYS A 138 -11.10 1.60 27.36
CA LYS A 138 -11.30 2.26 28.68
C LYS A 138 -12.59 1.85 29.39
N GLU A 139 -13.47 1.10 28.73
CA GLU A 139 -14.68 0.50 29.29
C GLU A 139 -14.43 -0.95 29.71
#